data_AF-A0A5B1R944-F1
#
_entry.id   AF-A0A5B1R944-F1
#
_cell.length_a   1.000
_cell.length_b   1.000
_cell.length_c   1.000
_cell.angle_alpha   90.00
_cell.angle_beta   90.00
_cell.angle_gamma   90.00
#
_symmetry.space_group_name_H-M   'P 1'
#
loop_
_entity.id
_entity.type
_entity.pdbx_description
1 polymer ?
#
loop_
_entity_poly.entity_id
_entity_poly.type
_entity_poly.pdbx_seq_one_letter_code
_entity_poly.pdbx_strand_id
1 'polypeptide(L)'
;PPDILGFPSFDEYKRLEAAYLNSLSDRKQGKALIPQAMFEQIWDVLHDPECLAGSAQFRFWVRKMFVLRFPQTTLHAPASDAALTPVVLHDNRPVAIREQLYEVLCYCHALARHGGRDKTCAAIRAHYSWVPKELTAKFVKACPTCTLKRSGN
;
A
#
# COMPACT_ATOMS: atom_id res chain seq x y z
N PRO A 1 14.34 -4.79 1.11
CA PRO A 1 13.87 -5.88 0.20
C PRO A 1 14.94 -6.17 -0.85
N PRO A 2 15.09 -7.43 -1.30
CA PRO A 2 15.96 -7.76 -2.43
C PRO A 2 15.38 -7.22 -3.75
N ASP A 3 16.27 -6.98 -4.72
CA ASP A 3 15.87 -6.61 -6.08
C ASP A 3 15.19 -7.79 -6.79
N ILE A 4 14.13 -7.51 -7.55
CA ILE A 4 13.42 -8.52 -8.33
C ILE A 4 13.75 -8.35 -9.81
N LEU A 5 14.29 -9.40 -10.43
CA LEU A 5 14.64 -9.40 -11.85
C LEU A 5 13.43 -9.04 -12.72
N GLY A 6 13.63 -8.12 -13.67
CA GLY A 6 12.59 -7.65 -14.57
C GLY A 6 11.73 -6.49 -14.02
N PHE A 7 12.06 -5.98 -12.83
CA PHE A 7 11.44 -4.80 -12.21
C PHE A 7 12.50 -3.72 -11.95
N PRO A 8 12.10 -2.47 -11.64
CA PRO A 8 13.02 -1.49 -11.08
C PRO A 8 13.71 -2.05 -9.83
N SER A 9 14.98 -1.71 -9.62
CA SER A 9 15.64 -2.05 -8.35
C SER A 9 14.96 -1.35 -7.19
N PHE A 10 15.17 -1.84 -5.98
CA PHE A 10 14.65 -1.22 -4.77
C PHE A 10 15.16 0.23 -4.64
N ASP A 11 16.43 0.48 -4.92
CA ASP A 11 17.01 1.82 -4.90
C ASP A 11 16.37 2.76 -5.93
N GLU A 12 16.13 2.26 -7.14
CA GLU A 12 15.42 3.03 -8.16
C GLU A 12 14.00 3.35 -7.70
N TYR A 13 13.28 2.37 -7.14
CA TYR A 13 11.97 2.59 -6.54
C TYR A 13 12.01 3.66 -5.44
N LYS A 14 12.99 3.64 -4.53
CA LYS A 14 13.11 4.66 -3.48
C LYS A 14 13.33 6.06 -4.04
N ARG A 15 14.07 6.20 -5.15
CA ARG A 15 14.17 7.48 -5.88
C ARG A 15 12.82 7.92 -6.45
N LEU A 16 12.05 7.00 -7.02
CA LEU A 16 10.71 7.29 -7.55
C LEU A 16 9.71 7.67 -6.44
N GLU A 17 9.75 6.98 -5.31
CA GLU A 17 8.97 7.26 -4.09
C GLU A 17 9.30 8.66 -3.56
N ALA A 18 10.58 8.99 -3.39
CA ALA A 18 11.01 10.31 -2.94
C ALA A 18 10.58 11.41 -3.92
N ALA A 19 10.77 11.20 -5.23
CA ALA A 19 10.33 12.14 -6.26
C ALA A 19 8.80 12.29 -6.30
N TYR A 20 8.03 11.27 -5.93
CA TYR A 20 6.58 11.37 -5.76
C TYR A 20 6.24 12.24 -4.55
N LEU A 21 6.80 11.96 -3.38
CA LEU A 21 6.54 12.74 -2.17
C LEU A 21 6.92 14.22 -2.33
N ASN A 22 8.09 14.50 -2.89
CA ASN A 22 8.57 15.87 -3.14
C ASN A 22 7.71 16.65 -4.15
N SER A 23 6.92 15.96 -4.97
CA SER A 23 5.98 16.61 -5.90
C SER A 23 4.66 17.02 -5.26
N LEU A 24 4.41 16.61 -4.00
CA LEU A 24 3.22 16.96 -3.25
C LEU A 24 3.49 18.17 -2.35
N SER A 25 2.46 18.95 -2.05
CA SER A 25 2.53 19.98 -1.01
C SER A 25 2.66 19.36 0.38
N ASP A 26 3.25 20.10 1.33
CA ASP A 26 3.47 19.64 2.71
C ASP A 26 2.19 19.07 3.36
N ARG A 27 1.05 19.73 3.10
CA ARG A 27 -0.26 19.28 3.59
C ARG A 27 -0.66 17.89 3.06
N LYS A 28 -0.25 17.53 1.86
CA LYS A 28 -0.56 16.24 1.23
C LYS A 28 0.48 15.16 1.56
N GLN A 29 1.76 15.54 1.74
CA GLN A 29 2.84 14.58 1.99
C GLN A 29 2.59 13.71 3.22
N GLY A 30 2.15 14.32 4.33
CA GLY A 30 2.06 13.63 5.62
C GLY A 30 1.11 12.43 5.65
N LYS A 31 0.14 12.34 4.74
CA LYS A 31 -0.84 11.22 4.66
C LYS A 31 -0.88 10.54 3.30
N ALA A 32 0.02 10.92 2.39
CA ALA A 32 0.06 10.41 1.02
C ALA A 32 0.40 8.91 0.99
N LEU A 33 1.36 8.51 1.81
CA LEU A 33 1.75 7.12 2.08
C LEU A 33 1.61 6.88 3.58
N ILE A 34 1.25 5.67 4.00
CA ILE A 34 1.13 5.31 5.40
C ILE A 34 2.43 4.64 5.86
N PRO A 35 3.35 5.35 6.55
CA PRO A 35 4.52 4.69 7.15
C PRO A 35 4.09 3.75 8.28
N GLN A 36 4.91 2.75 8.57
CA GLN A 36 4.70 1.78 9.65
C GLN A 36 4.25 2.43 10.97
N ALA A 37 4.96 3.49 11.43
CA ALA A 37 4.60 4.18 12.67
C ALA A 37 3.21 4.84 12.63
N MET A 38 2.75 5.32 11.46
CA MET A 38 1.38 5.84 11.31
C MET A 38 0.36 4.70 11.28
N PHE A 39 0.72 3.57 10.68
CA PHE A 39 -0.13 2.38 10.66
C PHE A 39 -0.38 1.86 12.09
N GLU A 40 0.62 1.85 12.95
CA GLU A 40 0.49 1.49 14.37
C GLU A 40 -0.44 2.45 15.11
N GLN A 41 -0.33 3.76 14.88
CA GLN A 41 -1.28 4.72 15.46
C GLN A 41 -2.71 4.53 14.92
N ILE A 42 -2.86 4.20 13.63
CA ILE A 42 -4.16 3.86 13.04
C ILE A 42 -4.73 2.62 13.74
N TRP A 43 -3.90 1.61 13.95
CA TRP A 43 -4.26 0.38 14.65
C TRP A 43 -4.76 0.67 16.07
N ASP A 44 -3.98 1.40 16.87
CA ASP A 44 -4.31 1.70 18.27
C ASP A 44 -5.64 2.44 18.38
N VAL A 45 -5.88 3.44 17.52
CA VAL A 45 -7.14 4.21 17.49
C VAL A 45 -8.36 3.37 17.10
N LEU A 46 -8.17 2.36 16.26
CA LEU A 46 -9.24 1.46 15.84
C LEU A 46 -9.47 0.32 16.84
N HIS A 47 -8.42 -0.09 17.57
CA HIS A 47 -8.49 -1.17 18.54
C HIS A 47 -9.06 -0.68 19.89
N ASP A 48 -8.67 0.51 20.33
CA ASP A 48 -9.17 1.15 21.54
C ASP A 48 -9.79 2.53 21.22
N PRO A 49 -11.12 2.69 21.35
CA PRO A 49 -11.81 3.96 21.12
C PRO A 49 -11.33 5.10 22.03
N GLU A 50 -10.81 4.81 23.23
CA GLU A 50 -10.32 5.79 24.19
C GLU A 50 -8.83 6.11 24.01
N CYS A 51 -8.18 5.47 23.04
CA CYS A 51 -6.77 5.71 22.73
C CYS A 51 -6.49 7.19 22.46
N LEU A 52 -5.43 7.72 23.09
CA LEU A 52 -4.97 9.09 22.94
C LEU A 52 -3.87 9.26 21.88
N ALA A 53 -3.68 8.27 20.99
CA ALA A 53 -2.72 8.36 19.90
C ALA A 53 -3.05 9.53 18.95
N GLY A 54 -2.04 10.36 18.69
CA GLY A 54 -2.15 11.53 17.81
C GLY A 54 -3.13 12.61 18.30
N SER A 55 -3.49 13.54 17.41
CA SER A 55 -4.44 14.61 17.73
C SER A 55 -5.89 14.16 17.61
N ALA A 56 -6.83 14.94 18.16
CA ALA A 56 -8.27 14.70 17.97
C ALA A 56 -8.68 14.68 16.49
N GLN A 57 -8.10 15.56 15.65
CA GLN A 57 -8.36 15.54 14.20
C GLN A 57 -7.80 14.29 13.53
N PHE A 58 -6.65 13.79 14.00
CA PHE A 58 -6.09 12.53 13.51
C PHE A 58 -7.02 11.37 13.83
N ARG A 59 -7.48 11.22 15.08
CA ARG A 59 -8.39 10.14 15.48
C ARG A 59 -9.71 10.17 14.71
N PHE A 60 -10.29 11.36 14.55
CA PHE A 60 -11.49 11.53 13.72
C PHE A 60 -11.25 11.08 12.28
N TRP A 61 -10.12 11.48 11.68
CA TRP A 61 -9.75 11.04 10.34
C TRP A 61 -9.56 9.53 10.26
N VAL A 62 -8.91 8.90 11.25
CA VAL A 62 -8.70 7.45 11.28
C VAL A 62 -10.02 6.70 11.26
N ARG A 63 -10.94 7.01 12.18
CA ARG A 63 -12.25 6.34 12.28
C ARG A 63 -13.13 6.57 11.06
N LYS A 64 -12.91 7.68 10.34
CA LYS A 64 -13.63 7.99 9.10
C LYS A 64 -13.10 7.20 7.90
N MET A 65 -11.78 7.01 7.81
CA MET A 65 -11.15 6.42 6.63
C MET A 65 -10.96 4.90 6.76
N PHE A 66 -10.70 4.40 7.96
CA PHE A 66 -10.24 3.03 8.16
C PHE A 66 -11.21 2.24 9.02
N VAL A 67 -11.21 0.92 8.83
CA VAL A 67 -11.94 -0.03 9.67
C VAL A 67 -11.05 -1.22 10.04
N LEU A 68 -11.21 -1.71 11.26
CA LEU A 68 -10.58 -2.95 11.71
C LEU A 68 -11.53 -4.13 11.43
N ARG A 69 -11.02 -5.20 10.83
CA ARG A 69 -11.78 -6.44 10.59
C ARG A 69 -10.96 -7.65 10.95
N PHE A 70 -11.60 -8.61 11.62
CA PHE A 70 -11.05 -9.93 11.85
C PHE A 70 -11.34 -10.80 10.62
N PRO A 71 -10.35 -11.49 10.04
CA PRO A 71 -10.63 -12.44 8.97
C PRO A 71 -11.62 -13.50 9.48
N GLN A 72 -12.75 -13.71 8.81
CA GLN A 72 -13.62 -14.85 9.14
C GLN A 72 -12.99 -16.11 8.53
N THR A 73 -12.52 -17.04 9.36
CA THR A 73 -12.17 -18.38 8.89
C THR A 73 -13.46 -19.14 8.59
N THR A 74 -13.81 -19.32 7.32
CA THR A 74 -14.95 -20.14 6.87
C THR A 74 -14.64 -21.63 6.83
N LEU A 75 -13.72 -22.12 7.69
CA LEU A 75 -13.50 -23.54 7.89
C LEU A 75 -13.70 -23.89 9.36
N HIS A 76 -14.51 -24.92 9.58
CA HIS A 76 -14.71 -25.65 10.83
C HIS A 76 -13.40 -26.24 11.38
N ALA A 77 -12.45 -25.40 11.77
CA ALA A 77 -11.32 -25.80 12.58
C ALA A 77 -11.64 -25.46 14.03
N PRO A 78 -11.47 -26.39 15.00
CA PRO A 78 -11.59 -26.07 16.40
C PRO A 78 -10.60 -24.93 16.70
N ALA A 79 -11.07 -23.91 17.39
CA ALA A 79 -10.30 -22.75 17.81
C ALA A 79 -9.05 -23.22 18.56
N SER A 80 -7.95 -23.34 17.83
CA SER A 80 -6.64 -23.10 18.43
C SER A 80 -6.60 -21.63 18.75
N ASP A 81 -6.08 -21.29 19.92
CA ASP A 81 -5.99 -19.95 20.54
C ASP A 81 -5.19 -18.91 19.72
N ALA A 82 -4.98 -19.16 18.42
CA ALA A 82 -4.45 -18.20 17.48
C ALA A 82 -5.52 -17.13 17.23
N ALA A 83 -5.59 -16.16 18.16
CA ALA A 83 -6.32 -14.92 17.98
C ALA A 83 -6.04 -14.39 16.57
N LEU A 84 -7.06 -14.42 15.71
CA LEU A 84 -6.91 -14.00 14.33
C LEU A 84 -6.48 -12.53 14.33
N THR A 85 -5.29 -12.25 13.80
CA THR A 85 -4.77 -10.88 13.75
C THR A 85 -5.72 -10.04 12.91
N PRO A 86 -6.32 -8.97 13.47
CA PRO A 86 -7.19 -8.12 12.68
C PRO A 86 -6.41 -7.41 11.56
N VAL A 87 -7.11 -6.93 10.55
CA VAL A 87 -6.53 -6.22 9.40
C VAL A 87 -7.18 -4.85 9.29
N VAL A 88 -6.35 -3.82 9.08
CA VAL A 88 -6.80 -2.45 8.80
C VAL A 88 -7.19 -2.35 7.33
N LEU A 89 -8.44 -1.99 7.07
CA LEU A 89 -9.00 -1.86 5.73
C LEU A 89 -9.37 -0.41 5.43
N HIS A 90 -9.29 -0.05 4.15
CA HIS A 90 -9.94 1.10 3.54
C HIS A 90 -10.59 0.63 2.24
N ASP A 91 -11.82 1.06 1.96
CA ASP A 91 -12.62 0.58 0.81
C ASP A 91 -12.66 -0.96 0.69
N ASN A 92 -12.77 -1.67 1.81
CA ASN A 92 -12.76 -3.14 1.89
C ASN A 92 -11.47 -3.81 1.36
N ARG A 93 -10.35 -3.07 1.29
CA ARG A 93 -9.04 -3.60 0.92
C ARG A 93 -7.99 -3.29 1.99
N PRO A 94 -7.04 -4.21 2.26
CA PRO A 94 -5.90 -3.95 3.14
C PRO A 94 -5.15 -2.68 2.77
N VAL A 95 -4.87 -1.83 3.75
CA VAL A 95 -4.08 -0.61 3.55
C VAL A 95 -2.63 -0.97 3.30
N ALA A 96 -2.07 -0.51 2.19
CA ALA A 96 -0.65 -0.72 1.90
C ALA A 96 0.22 0.19 2.78
N ILE A 97 1.19 -0.43 3.45
CA ILE A 97 2.20 0.28 4.26
C ILE A 97 3.34 0.72 3.34
N ARG A 98 3.85 1.94 3.54
CA ARG A 98 4.90 2.56 2.72
C ARG A 98 6.07 1.63 2.48
N GLU A 99 6.58 1.01 3.54
CA GLU A 99 7.75 0.13 3.51
C GLU A 99 7.53 -1.14 2.66
N GLN A 100 6.28 -1.54 2.46
CA GLN A 100 5.88 -2.72 1.67
C GLN A 100 5.52 -2.36 0.22
N LEU A 101 5.44 -1.08 -0.13
CA LEU A 101 4.93 -0.64 -1.44
C LEU A 101 5.77 -1.15 -2.61
N TYR A 102 7.08 -1.34 -2.44
CA TYR A 102 7.91 -1.94 -3.49
C TYR A 102 7.39 -3.34 -3.88
N GLU A 103 7.20 -4.20 -2.88
CA GLU A 103 6.74 -5.58 -3.08
C GLU A 103 5.32 -5.61 -3.63
N VAL A 104 4.44 -4.75 -3.12
CA VAL A 104 3.06 -4.59 -3.64
C VAL A 104 3.07 -4.19 -5.11
N LEU A 105 3.91 -3.24 -5.51
CA LEU A 105 4.01 -2.78 -6.89
C LEU A 105 4.58 -3.86 -7.80
N CYS A 106 5.64 -4.57 -7.39
CA CYS A 106 6.18 -5.70 -8.12
C CYS A 106 5.13 -6.79 -8.32
N TYR A 107 4.46 -7.21 -7.24
CA TYR A 107 3.42 -8.24 -7.27
C TYR A 107 2.26 -7.87 -8.20
N CYS A 108 1.66 -6.69 -8.01
CA CYS A 108 0.51 -6.28 -8.81
C CYS A 108 0.88 -5.98 -10.27
N HIS A 109 2.09 -5.50 -10.54
CA HIS A 109 2.57 -5.30 -11.90
C HIS A 109 2.84 -6.64 -12.63
N ALA A 110 3.35 -7.64 -11.91
CA ALA A 110 3.50 -9.01 -12.40
C ALA A 110 2.12 -9.62 -12.72
N LEU A 111 1.14 -9.50 -11.81
CA LEU A 111 -0.25 -9.93 -12.04
C LEU A 111 -0.88 -9.25 -13.26
N ALA A 112 -0.58 -7.97 -13.47
CA ALA A 112 -0.99 -7.22 -14.65
C ALA A 112 -0.21 -7.60 -15.93
N ARG A 113 0.68 -8.61 -15.86
CA ARG A 113 1.55 -9.08 -16.95
C ARG A 113 2.35 -7.96 -17.60
N HIS A 114 2.97 -7.11 -16.78
CA HIS A 114 3.67 -5.91 -17.23
C HIS A 114 2.78 -4.95 -18.03
N GLY A 115 1.49 -4.91 -17.72
CA GLY A 115 0.53 -3.99 -18.31
C GLY A 115 0.82 -2.53 -17.93
N GLY A 116 0.32 -1.59 -18.73
CA GLY A 116 0.45 -0.16 -18.48
C GLY A 116 -0.18 0.29 -17.15
N ARG A 117 -0.02 1.59 -16.84
CA ARG A 117 -0.49 2.23 -15.60
C ARG A 117 -1.88 1.77 -15.17
N ASP A 118 -2.86 1.85 -16.05
CA ASP A 118 -4.26 1.63 -15.68
C ASP A 118 -4.56 0.14 -15.39
N LYS A 119 -3.92 -0.79 -16.11
CA LYS A 119 -4.00 -2.25 -15.81
C LYS A 119 -3.35 -2.57 -14.47
N THR A 120 -2.17 -2.01 -14.21
CA THR A 120 -1.48 -2.19 -12.92
C THR A 120 -2.29 -1.59 -11.76
N CYS A 121 -2.87 -0.40 -11.94
CA CYS A 121 -3.75 0.20 -10.93
C CYS A 121 -5.03 -0.61 -10.68
N ALA A 122 -5.55 -1.31 -11.69
CA ALA A 122 -6.69 -2.20 -11.51
C ALA A 122 -6.32 -3.42 -10.66
N ALA A 123 -5.15 -4.04 -10.92
CA ALA A 123 -4.62 -5.11 -10.09
C ALA A 123 -4.40 -4.65 -8.64
N ILE A 124 -3.80 -3.48 -8.44
CA ILE A 124 -3.61 -2.91 -7.09
C ILE A 124 -4.95 -2.76 -6.37
N ARG A 125 -5.96 -2.13 -6.99
CA ARG A 125 -7.29 -1.93 -6.37
C ARG A 125 -8.05 -3.23 -6.06
N ALA A 126 -7.68 -4.34 -6.71
CA ALA A 126 -8.24 -5.65 -6.38
C ALA A 126 -7.68 -6.23 -5.07
N HIS A 127 -6.46 -5.85 -4.68
CA HIS A 127 -5.73 -6.47 -3.57
C HIS A 127 -5.43 -5.52 -2.40
N TYR A 128 -5.21 -4.23 -2.67
CA TYR A 128 -4.75 -3.24 -1.69
C TYR A 128 -5.47 -1.91 -1.86
N SER A 129 -5.46 -1.10 -0.80
CA SER A 129 -5.85 0.31 -0.80
C SER A 129 -4.67 1.20 -0.47
N TRP A 130 -4.87 2.51 -0.60
CA TRP A 130 -3.89 3.55 -0.22
C TRP A 130 -2.57 3.56 -1.03
N VAL A 131 -2.61 3.07 -2.27
CA VAL A 131 -1.48 3.12 -3.21
C VAL A 131 -1.70 4.23 -4.25
N PRO A 132 -0.83 5.25 -4.32
CA PRO A 132 -1.03 6.36 -5.25
C PRO A 132 -0.84 6.00 -6.72
N LYS A 133 -1.82 6.40 -7.56
CA LYS A 133 -1.78 6.18 -9.02
C LYS A 133 -0.54 6.79 -9.69
N GLU A 134 -0.11 7.97 -9.24
CA GLU A 134 1.08 8.65 -9.78
C GLU A 134 2.38 7.90 -9.45
N LEU A 135 2.48 7.33 -8.25
CA LEU A 135 3.63 6.48 -7.90
C LEU A 135 3.65 5.21 -8.77
N THR A 136 2.50 4.56 -8.95
CA THR A 136 2.35 3.42 -9.86
C THR A 136 2.75 3.77 -11.29
N ALA A 137 2.38 4.96 -11.79
CA ALA A 137 2.74 5.40 -13.13
C ALA A 137 4.26 5.56 -13.29
N LYS A 138 4.93 6.18 -12.30
CA LYS A 138 6.40 6.30 -12.27
C LYS A 138 7.08 4.94 -12.24
N PHE A 139 6.59 4.01 -11.41
CA PHE A 139 7.12 2.64 -11.32
C PHE A 139 7.02 1.88 -12.64
N VAL A 140 5.84 1.86 -13.26
CA VAL A 140 5.62 1.19 -14.57
C VAL A 140 6.49 1.82 -15.66
N LYS A 141 6.66 3.15 -15.65
CA LYS A 141 7.52 3.86 -16.60
C LYS A 141 8.98 3.43 -16.47
N ALA A 142 9.46 3.19 -15.25
CA ALA A 142 10.83 2.77 -14.95
C ALA A 142 11.08 1.26 -15.14
N CYS A 143 10.03 0.45 -15.26
CA CYS A 143 10.19 -1.01 -15.37
C CYS A 143 11.06 -1.40 -16.58
N PRO A 144 12.19 -2.10 -16.38
CA PRO A 144 13.12 -2.45 -17.46
C PRO A 144 12.47 -3.37 -18.49
N THR A 145 11.65 -4.33 -18.05
CA THR A 145 10.89 -5.22 -18.94
C THR A 145 9.94 -4.45 -19.85
N CYS A 146 9.26 -3.43 -19.33
CA CYS A 146 8.36 -2.57 -20.12
C CYS A 146 9.14 -1.61 -21.02
N THR A 147 10.29 -1.11 -20.58
CA THR A 147 11.14 -0.21 -21.38
C THR A 147 11.71 -0.93 -22.58
N LEU A 148 12.28 -2.13 -22.41
CA LEU A 148 12.79 -2.95 -23.51
C LEU A 148 11.69 -3.26 -24.55
N LYS A 149 10.49 -3.64 -24.09
CA LYS A 149 9.35 -3.88 -24.99
C LYS A 149 8.90 -2.64 -25.78
N ARG A 150 9.10 -1.43 -25.23
CA ARG A 150 8.74 -0.17 -25.91
C ARG A 150 9.81 0.28 -26.90
N SER A 151 11.08 0.03 -26.60
CA SER A 151 12.22 0.44 -27.44
C SER A 151 12.48 -0.51 -28.62
N GLY A 152 11.91 -1.72 -28.61
CA GLY A 152 12.02 -2.70 -29.69
C GLY A 152 10.93 -2.58 -30.78
N ASN A 153 10.14 -1.51 -30.75
CA ASN A 153 9.18 -1.10 -31.79
C ASN A 153 9.68 0.18 -32.46
#